data_AF-A0AAN1Y0G7-F1
#
_entry.id   AF-A0AAN1Y0G7-F1
#
_cell.length_a   1.000
_cell.length_b   1.000
_cell.length_c   1.000
_cell.angle_alpha   90.00
_cell.angle_beta   90.00
_cell.angle_gamma   90.00
#
_symmetry.space_group_name_H-M   'P 1'
#
loop_
_entity.id
_entity.type
_entity.pdbx_description
1 polymer ?
#
loop_
_entity_poly.entity_id
_entity_poly.type
_entity_poly.pdbx_seq_one_letter_code
_entity_poly.pdbx_strand_id
1 'polypeptide(L)'
;METVISHNVYINCGKPLDCWGDPAGFLQNLAQSNFIHVADQYIGLPGSDRYTVGTSQKLKYPTPNNILYDVDIETIVHHVAAKLGAGYTHEYHVFLPQGTDECFDGVSGICYSPDNLKTFAFCAYHSYVDFADIGHILYSVEPYQETPGCGDTYTPTNAPKGSGAPPHTLTDSTATVVSHELFETITDPNGSAWFNAFGFEIGDLCAFHRNVINLNGTNYTIQPEWSNRANAGAGDCVTHT
;
A
#
# COMPACT_ATOMS: atom_id res chain seq x y z
N MET A 1 -9.67 5.70 -9.76
CA MET A 1 -9.85 7.04 -9.15
C MET A 1 -9.45 8.15 -10.13
N GLU A 2 -10.26 9.22 -10.17
CA GLU A 2 -10.01 10.50 -10.87
C GLU A 2 -8.64 11.12 -10.57
N THR A 3 -8.39 11.24 -9.28
CA THR A 3 -7.21 11.82 -8.66
C THR A 3 -7.21 11.25 -7.25
N VAL A 4 -6.06 11.11 -6.61
CA VAL A 4 -6.02 10.77 -5.18
C VAL A 4 -4.98 11.59 -4.44
N ILE A 5 -5.32 11.96 -3.20
CA ILE A 5 -4.43 12.55 -2.22
C ILE A 5 -4.17 11.47 -1.15
N SER A 6 -2.94 10.96 -1.11
CA SER A 6 -2.52 9.94 -0.15
C SER A 6 -2.18 10.53 1.21
N HIS A 7 -2.84 10.06 2.27
CA HIS A 7 -2.68 10.52 3.64
C HIS A 7 -2.15 9.41 4.55
N ASN A 8 -0.91 9.54 5.04
CA ASN A 8 -0.37 8.56 5.98
C ASN A 8 -0.93 8.77 7.39
N VAL A 9 -1.40 7.70 8.02
CA VAL A 9 -1.91 7.68 9.40
C VAL A 9 -1.05 6.74 10.22
N TYR A 10 -0.15 7.30 11.03
CA TYR A 10 0.81 6.53 11.83
C TYR A 10 0.27 6.22 13.22
N ILE A 11 0.10 4.94 13.55
CA ILE A 11 -0.46 4.50 14.83
C ILE A 11 0.66 4.16 15.82
N ASN A 12 0.58 4.72 17.03
CA ASN A 12 1.40 4.32 18.19
C ASN A 12 2.93 4.36 18.01
N CYS A 13 3.44 5.05 17.00
CA CYS A 13 4.88 5.21 16.75
C CYS A 13 5.36 6.64 16.99
N GLY A 14 6.44 6.81 17.75
CA GLY A 14 7.04 8.13 18.00
C GLY A 14 7.71 8.74 16.76
N LYS A 15 8.42 7.91 16.00
CA LYS A 15 9.18 8.29 14.80
C LYS A 15 8.86 7.30 13.68
N PRO A 16 8.04 7.69 12.69
CA PRO A 16 7.68 6.80 11.58
C PRO A 16 8.88 6.15 10.90
N LEU A 17 10.01 6.87 10.78
CA LEU A 17 11.27 6.35 10.24
C LEU A 17 11.75 5.06 10.91
N ASP A 18 11.56 4.95 12.22
CA ASP A 18 12.01 3.79 12.99
C ASP A 18 11.00 2.62 12.89
N CYS A 19 9.75 2.89 12.52
CA CYS A 19 8.68 1.90 12.49
C CYS A 19 8.35 1.40 11.08
N TRP A 20 8.46 2.24 10.05
CA TRP A 20 8.05 1.90 8.67
C TRP A 20 9.00 2.48 7.60
N GLY A 21 10.18 2.96 8.01
CA GLY A 21 11.05 3.71 7.09
C GLY A 21 10.41 5.04 6.68
N ASP A 22 10.49 5.41 5.42
CA ASP A 22 10.00 6.71 4.95
C ASP A 22 8.77 6.63 4.00
N PRO A 23 7.57 6.25 4.48
CA PRO A 23 6.38 6.18 3.63
C PRO A 23 6.02 7.52 2.98
N ALA A 24 6.23 8.63 3.68
CA ALA A 24 5.92 9.96 3.15
C ALA A 24 6.88 10.35 2.02
N GLY A 25 8.19 10.13 2.19
CA GLY A 25 9.17 10.35 1.13
C GLY A 25 8.99 9.40 -0.05
N PHE A 26 8.64 8.14 0.21
CA PHE A 26 8.29 7.17 -0.84
C PHE A 26 7.12 7.67 -1.70
N LEU A 27 5.97 8.01 -1.08
CA LEU A 27 4.81 8.50 -1.82
C LEU A 27 5.12 9.79 -2.59
N GLN A 28 5.95 10.69 -2.05
CA GLN A 28 6.37 11.90 -2.77
C GLN A 28 7.18 11.58 -4.02
N ASN A 29 8.09 10.60 -3.92
CA ASN A 29 8.89 10.15 -5.04
C ASN A 29 8.06 9.38 -6.08
N LEU A 30 7.13 8.54 -5.63
CA LEU A 30 6.20 7.80 -6.48
C LEU A 30 5.30 8.75 -7.28
N ALA A 31 4.69 9.74 -6.62
CA ALA A 31 3.82 10.76 -7.23
C ALA A 31 4.51 11.57 -8.34
N GLN A 32 5.84 11.69 -8.29
CA GLN A 32 6.67 12.42 -9.27
C GLN A 32 7.36 11.50 -10.28
N SER A 33 7.02 10.21 -10.31
CA SER A 33 7.67 9.21 -11.16
C SER A 33 6.81 8.82 -12.37
N ASN A 34 7.44 8.28 -13.42
CA ASN A 34 6.68 7.65 -14.51
C ASN A 34 6.01 6.34 -14.09
N PHE A 35 6.36 5.79 -12.93
CA PHE A 35 5.82 4.52 -12.46
C PHE A 35 4.33 4.64 -12.10
N ILE A 36 3.92 5.71 -11.42
CA ILE A 36 2.52 5.90 -11.02
C ILE A 36 1.54 5.96 -12.21
N HIS A 37 2.03 6.35 -13.39
CA HIS A 37 1.25 6.38 -14.63
C HIS A 37 0.93 4.99 -15.21
N VAL A 38 1.45 3.89 -14.62
CA VAL A 38 0.97 2.53 -14.95
C VAL A 38 -0.53 2.42 -14.65
N ALA A 39 -1.04 3.11 -13.62
CA ALA A 39 -2.45 3.12 -13.26
C ALA A 39 -3.35 3.84 -14.30
N ASP A 40 -2.80 4.82 -15.03
CA ASP A 40 -3.55 5.64 -15.99
C ASP A 40 -4.21 4.82 -17.10
N GLN A 41 -3.61 3.66 -17.45
CA GLN A 41 -4.18 2.80 -18.48
C GLN A 41 -5.53 2.17 -18.07
N TYR A 42 -5.74 1.96 -16.77
CA TYR A 42 -6.92 1.28 -16.23
C TYR A 42 -8.08 2.24 -16.03
N ILE A 43 -7.78 3.49 -15.70
CA ILE A 43 -8.78 4.54 -15.51
C ILE A 43 -9.06 5.35 -16.79
N GLY A 44 -8.31 5.10 -17.88
CA GLY A 44 -8.56 5.70 -19.20
C GLY A 44 -8.24 7.18 -19.30
N LEU A 45 -7.52 7.73 -18.32
CA LEU A 45 -7.20 9.15 -18.21
C LEU A 45 -5.67 9.26 -18.07
N PRO A 46 -4.94 9.80 -19.07
CA PRO A 46 -3.54 10.14 -18.90
C PRO A 46 -3.41 11.57 -18.33
N GLY A 47 -2.47 11.81 -17.42
CA GLY A 47 -2.17 13.17 -16.99
C GLY A 47 -1.25 13.24 -15.77
N SER A 48 -0.49 14.33 -15.68
CA SER A 48 0.40 14.61 -14.54
C SER A 48 -0.39 15.09 -13.31
N ASP A 49 0.23 14.97 -12.14
CA ASP A 49 -0.25 15.55 -10.87
C ASP A 49 -1.62 15.03 -10.38
N ARG A 50 -2.03 13.83 -10.79
CA ARG A 50 -3.30 13.22 -10.38
C ARG A 50 -3.21 12.47 -9.06
N TYR A 51 -2.02 11.98 -8.73
CA TYR A 51 -1.76 11.21 -7.53
C TYR A 51 -0.75 11.99 -6.70
N THR A 52 -1.19 12.54 -5.58
CA THR A 52 -0.43 13.51 -4.80
C THR A 52 -0.38 13.10 -3.33
N VAL A 53 0.52 13.71 -2.57
CA VAL A 53 0.69 13.38 -1.14
C VAL A 53 0.06 14.48 -0.30
N GLY A 54 -0.83 14.07 0.60
CA GLY A 54 -1.50 14.94 1.55
C GLY A 54 -0.77 15.06 2.89
N THR A 55 -1.51 15.51 3.90
CA THR A 55 -1.00 15.65 5.26
C THR A 55 -0.98 14.30 5.97
N SER A 56 0.16 13.93 6.57
CA SER A 56 0.24 12.77 7.47
C SER A 56 -0.27 13.10 8.88
N GLN A 57 -0.92 12.14 9.53
CA GLN A 57 -1.35 12.20 10.93
C GLN A 57 -0.59 11.20 11.78
N LYS A 58 -0.36 11.55 13.05
CA LYS A 58 0.15 10.62 14.07
C LYS A 58 -0.89 10.49 15.16
N LEU A 59 -1.30 9.26 15.46
CA LEU A 59 -2.33 8.99 16.45
C LEU A 59 -1.82 8.03 17.51
N LYS A 60 -2.36 8.21 18.72
CA LYS A 60 -2.32 7.19 19.77
C LYS A 60 -3.66 6.51 19.79
N TYR A 61 -3.68 5.20 19.65
CA TYR A 61 -4.90 4.40 19.63
C TYR A 61 -4.75 3.18 20.56
N PRO A 62 -5.73 2.85 21.41
CA PRO A 62 -5.65 1.66 22.27
C PRO A 62 -5.57 0.36 21.45
N THR A 63 -4.60 -0.51 21.74
CA THR A 63 -4.42 -1.81 21.08
C THR A 63 -4.55 -2.94 22.11
N PRO A 64 -5.78 -3.27 22.57
CA PRO A 64 -5.98 -4.31 23.57
C PRO A 64 -5.49 -5.66 23.05
N ASN A 65 -4.67 -6.35 23.85
CA ASN A 65 -4.01 -7.60 23.46
C ASN A 65 -3.15 -7.50 22.18
N ASN A 66 -2.77 -6.27 21.78
CA ASN A 66 -2.07 -5.96 20.55
C ASN A 66 -2.81 -6.33 19.26
N ILE A 67 -4.14 -6.47 19.31
CA ILE A 67 -4.98 -6.74 18.13
C ILE A 67 -5.83 -5.51 17.86
N LEU A 68 -5.93 -5.13 16.59
CA LEU A 68 -6.96 -4.24 16.07
C LEU A 68 -7.87 -5.03 15.14
N TYR A 69 -9.14 -4.63 15.10
CA TYR A 69 -10.09 -5.14 14.11
C TYR A 69 -10.39 -4.08 13.06
N ASP A 70 -10.95 -4.46 11.91
CA ASP A 70 -11.37 -3.49 10.87
C ASP A 70 -12.25 -2.37 11.42
N VAL A 71 -13.13 -2.65 12.39
CA VAL A 71 -13.95 -1.61 13.04
C VAL A 71 -13.10 -0.55 13.79
N ASP A 72 -11.93 -0.92 14.29
CA ASP A 72 -10.95 0.01 14.85
C ASP A 72 -10.29 0.84 13.76
N ILE A 73 -9.93 0.21 12.63
CA ILE A 73 -9.36 0.89 11.45
C ILE A 73 -10.36 1.90 10.88
N GLU A 74 -11.61 1.50 10.70
CA GLU A 74 -12.73 2.35 10.29
C GLU A 74 -12.89 3.57 11.22
N THR A 75 -12.79 3.35 12.53
CA THR A 75 -12.83 4.44 13.52
C THR A 75 -11.64 5.39 13.38
N ILE A 76 -10.44 4.86 13.12
CA ILE A 76 -9.22 5.63 12.89
C ILE A 76 -9.35 6.50 11.63
N VAL A 77 -9.77 5.92 10.50
CA VAL A 77 -9.87 6.64 9.23
C VAL A 77 -11.00 7.66 9.26
N HIS A 78 -12.14 7.36 9.90
CA HIS A 78 -13.20 8.33 10.15
C HIS A 78 -12.67 9.58 10.84
N HIS A 79 -11.93 9.39 11.95
CA HIS A 79 -11.40 10.50 12.74
C HIS A 79 -10.47 11.43 11.95
N VAL A 80 -9.66 10.85 11.05
CA VAL A 80 -8.71 11.60 10.22
C VAL A 80 -9.43 12.25 9.04
N ALA A 81 -10.28 11.50 8.34
CA ALA A 81 -10.99 11.95 7.16
C ALA A 81 -11.96 13.09 7.47
N ALA A 82 -12.61 13.07 8.63
CA ALA A 82 -13.46 14.17 9.11
C ALA A 82 -12.72 15.53 9.17
N LYS A 83 -11.38 15.54 9.17
CA LYS A 83 -10.54 16.75 9.18
C LYS A 83 -9.87 17.05 7.85
N LEU A 84 -9.51 16.01 7.09
CA LEU A 84 -8.65 16.14 5.90
C LEU A 84 -9.43 16.04 4.57
N GLY A 85 -10.61 15.44 4.58
CA GLY A 85 -11.45 15.24 3.40
C GLY A 85 -11.95 13.80 3.29
N ALA A 86 -12.91 13.58 2.40
CA ALA A 86 -13.46 12.25 2.13
C ALA A 86 -13.83 12.16 0.65
N GLY A 87 -14.26 10.98 0.22
CA GLY A 87 -14.58 10.64 -1.17
C GLY A 87 -13.39 10.08 -1.94
N TYR A 88 -13.65 9.75 -3.21
CA TYR A 88 -12.69 9.13 -4.14
C TYR A 88 -11.43 9.96 -4.47
N THR A 89 -11.26 11.12 -3.85
CA THR A 89 -10.08 11.97 -4.01
C THR A 89 -9.10 11.83 -2.85
N HIS A 90 -9.39 10.99 -1.87
CA HIS A 90 -8.56 10.78 -0.68
C HIS A 90 -8.40 9.30 -0.41
N GLU A 91 -7.18 8.91 -0.02
CA GLU A 91 -6.89 7.58 0.49
C GLU A 91 -6.07 7.70 1.78
N TYR A 92 -6.42 6.90 2.78
CA TYR A 92 -5.80 6.91 4.10
C TYR A 92 -4.98 5.64 4.33
N HIS A 93 -3.66 5.73 4.29
CA HIS A 93 -2.76 4.60 4.56
C HIS A 93 -2.52 4.48 6.07
N VAL A 94 -3.11 3.48 6.71
CA VAL A 94 -3.04 3.26 8.16
C VAL A 94 -1.87 2.35 8.49
N PHE A 95 -0.81 2.93 9.05
CA PHE A 95 0.40 2.20 9.40
C PHE A 95 0.33 1.67 10.84
N LEU A 96 0.44 0.35 10.99
CA LEU A 96 0.41 -0.34 12.28
C LEU A 96 1.82 -0.75 12.71
N PRO A 97 2.26 -0.47 13.95
CA PRO A 97 3.64 -0.67 14.36
C PRO A 97 3.92 -2.16 14.63
N GLN A 98 5.20 -2.51 14.67
CA GLN A 98 5.64 -3.88 14.96
C GLN A 98 4.98 -4.44 16.23
N GLY A 99 4.50 -5.68 16.13
CA GLY A 99 3.82 -6.38 17.22
C GLY A 99 2.35 -6.00 17.39
N THR A 100 1.75 -5.30 16.42
CA THR A 100 0.31 -5.12 16.30
C THR A 100 -0.22 -6.08 15.24
N ASP A 101 -1.16 -6.93 15.62
CA ASP A 101 -1.94 -7.75 14.72
C ASP A 101 -3.16 -6.97 14.25
N GLU A 102 -3.63 -7.29 13.06
CA GLU A 102 -4.86 -6.76 12.50
C GLU A 102 -5.70 -7.93 11.98
N CYS A 103 -6.99 -7.92 12.29
CA CYS A 103 -7.92 -8.97 11.88
C CYS A 103 -9.20 -8.33 11.36
N PHE A 104 -9.73 -8.82 10.24
CA PHE A 104 -11.01 -8.28 9.71
C PHE A 104 -12.15 -8.36 10.73
N ASP A 105 -12.19 -9.41 11.56
CA ASP A 105 -13.12 -9.51 12.67
C ASP A 105 -12.62 -10.49 13.76
N GLY A 106 -13.42 -10.65 14.83
CA GLY A 106 -13.14 -11.58 15.92
C GLY A 106 -13.54 -13.04 15.67
N VAL A 107 -13.99 -13.42 14.47
CA VAL A 107 -14.64 -14.73 14.21
C VAL A 107 -14.09 -15.49 13.00
N SER A 108 -13.75 -14.81 11.91
CA SER A 108 -13.25 -15.36 10.64
C SER A 108 -11.87 -16.01 10.80
N GLY A 109 -11.05 -15.48 11.72
CA GLY A 109 -9.66 -15.89 11.87
C GLY A 109 -8.77 -15.46 10.70
N ILE A 110 -9.18 -14.45 9.93
CA ILE A 110 -8.41 -13.87 8.83
C ILE A 110 -7.70 -12.64 9.36
N CYS A 111 -6.37 -12.70 9.48
CA CYS A 111 -5.56 -11.68 10.12
C CYS A 111 -4.23 -11.45 9.42
N TYR A 112 -3.68 -10.25 9.56
CA TYR A 112 -2.26 -10.04 9.70
C TYR A 112 -1.83 -10.45 11.11
N SER A 113 -1.16 -11.60 11.23
CA SER A 113 -0.70 -12.16 12.51
C SER A 113 0.56 -13.03 12.31
N PRO A 114 1.72 -12.42 12.01
CA PRO A 114 2.94 -13.15 11.65
C PRO A 114 3.48 -14.06 12.77
N ASP A 115 3.04 -13.86 14.01
CA ASP A 115 3.34 -14.70 15.17
C ASP A 115 2.31 -15.84 15.39
N ASN A 116 1.19 -15.83 14.65
CA ASN A 116 0.17 -16.87 14.63
C ASN A 116 -0.19 -17.28 13.19
N LEU A 117 0.62 -18.17 12.62
CA LEU A 117 0.48 -18.64 11.23
C LEU A 117 -0.85 -19.34 10.91
N LYS A 118 -1.68 -19.69 11.89
CA LYS A 118 -3.00 -20.31 11.64
C LYS A 118 -4.04 -19.32 11.15
N THR A 119 -3.87 -18.04 11.50
CA THR A 119 -4.77 -16.95 11.15
C THR A 119 -4.13 -15.97 10.17
N PHE A 120 -2.82 -16.13 9.91
CA PHE A 120 -2.07 -15.24 9.04
C PHE A 120 -2.45 -15.40 7.57
N ALA A 121 -3.00 -14.36 6.97
CA ALA A 121 -3.65 -14.43 5.66
C ALA A 121 -3.16 -13.37 4.66
N PHE A 122 -2.72 -12.20 5.12
CA PHE A 122 -2.33 -11.08 4.27
C PHE A 122 -1.20 -10.25 4.90
N CYS A 123 -0.60 -9.36 4.11
CA CYS A 123 0.49 -8.49 4.52
C CYS A 123 0.10 -7.02 4.59
N ALA A 124 -0.84 -6.63 3.75
CA ALA A 124 -1.54 -5.36 3.70
C ALA A 124 -2.87 -5.61 2.97
N TYR A 125 -3.74 -4.62 2.96
CA TYR A 125 -4.94 -4.62 2.13
C TYR A 125 -5.42 -3.18 1.93
N HIS A 126 -6.16 -2.94 0.85
CA HIS A 126 -7.00 -1.77 0.68
C HIS A 126 -8.49 -2.11 0.81
N SER A 127 -9.27 -1.13 1.24
CA SER A 127 -10.71 -1.26 1.44
C SER A 127 -11.38 0.11 1.43
N TYR A 128 -12.70 0.09 1.58
CA TYR A 128 -13.53 1.28 1.68
C TYR A 128 -14.60 1.14 2.74
N VAL A 129 -15.08 2.29 3.23
CA VAL A 129 -16.20 2.36 4.16
C VAL A 129 -17.03 3.61 3.88
N ASP A 130 -18.36 3.46 3.98
CA ASP A 130 -19.30 4.57 3.84
C ASP A 130 -19.82 5.01 5.21
N PHE A 131 -19.52 6.25 5.57
CA PHE A 131 -20.06 6.87 6.78
C PHE A 131 -21.20 7.84 6.46
N ALA A 132 -22.23 7.82 7.30
CA ALA A 132 -23.42 8.66 7.10
C ALA A 132 -23.13 10.18 7.22
N ASP A 133 -22.11 10.57 7.98
CA ASP A 133 -21.79 11.96 8.30
C ASP A 133 -20.69 12.56 7.42
N ILE A 134 -19.69 11.77 7.01
CA ILE A 134 -18.54 12.25 6.22
C ILE A 134 -18.43 11.62 4.84
N GLY A 135 -19.27 10.62 4.51
CA GLY A 135 -19.32 9.99 3.20
C GLY A 135 -18.34 8.82 3.03
N HIS A 136 -17.97 8.59 1.78
CA HIS A 136 -17.13 7.47 1.34
C HIS A 136 -15.67 7.69 1.73
N ILE A 137 -14.99 6.65 2.19
CA ILE A 137 -13.56 6.68 2.54
C ILE A 137 -12.87 5.49 1.91
N LEU A 138 -11.73 5.75 1.28
CA LEU A 138 -10.78 4.74 0.83
C LEU A 138 -9.61 4.70 1.80
N TYR A 139 -9.13 3.50 2.12
CA TYR A 139 -8.01 3.33 3.02
C TYR A 139 -7.22 2.07 2.67
N SER A 140 -5.95 2.07 3.03
CA SER A 140 -5.14 0.87 3.10
C SER A 140 -4.66 0.65 4.52
N VAL A 141 -4.38 -0.60 4.87
CA VAL A 141 -3.76 -0.95 6.15
C VAL A 141 -2.41 -1.56 5.89
N GLU A 142 -1.41 -0.95 6.52
CA GLU A 142 0.00 -1.20 6.28
C GLU A 142 0.68 -1.64 7.60
N PRO A 143 0.53 -2.90 8.00
CA PRO A 143 1.25 -3.44 9.14
C PRO A 143 2.77 -3.41 8.94
N TYR A 144 3.51 -3.63 10.03
CA TYR A 144 4.97 -3.68 10.00
C TYR A 144 5.50 -4.81 9.11
N GLN A 145 6.23 -4.48 8.05
CA GLN A 145 6.51 -5.45 6.99
C GLN A 145 7.69 -6.40 7.25
N GLU A 146 8.68 -6.07 8.07
CA GLU A 146 9.87 -6.92 8.29
C GLU A 146 9.56 -8.11 9.23
N THR A 147 8.61 -8.96 8.83
CA THR A 147 8.14 -10.14 9.55
C THR A 147 8.15 -11.37 8.65
N PRO A 148 8.27 -12.59 9.19
CA PRO A 148 8.21 -13.80 8.37
C PRO A 148 6.89 -13.89 7.58
N GLY A 149 6.97 -13.98 6.25
CA GLY A 149 5.82 -14.12 5.35
C GLY A 149 5.41 -12.84 4.62
N CYS A 150 5.72 -11.67 5.17
CA CYS A 150 5.52 -10.36 4.51
C CYS A 150 6.83 -9.65 4.19
N GLY A 151 7.80 -9.81 5.10
CA GLY A 151 9.15 -9.30 4.95
C GLY A 151 9.85 -9.99 3.81
N ASP A 152 10.69 -9.22 3.14
CA ASP A 152 11.26 -9.63 1.88
C ASP A 152 12.12 -10.89 2.07
N THR A 153 11.67 -12.01 1.49
CA THR A 153 12.51 -13.20 1.34
C THR A 153 13.51 -13.02 0.20
N TYR A 154 13.54 -11.84 -0.44
CA TYR A 154 14.59 -11.42 -1.36
C TYR A 154 15.91 -11.20 -0.61
N THR A 155 16.56 -12.31 -0.29
CA THR A 155 18.00 -12.29 -0.06
C THR A 155 18.66 -11.62 -1.28
N PRO A 156 19.70 -10.79 -1.08
CA PRO A 156 20.48 -10.18 -2.16
C PRO A 156 21.10 -11.18 -3.16
N THR A 157 20.87 -12.49 -3.02
CA THR A 157 21.48 -13.54 -3.83
C THR A 157 20.90 -13.66 -5.23
N ASN A 158 19.77 -13.01 -5.54
CA ASN A 158 19.20 -12.95 -6.91
C ASN A 158 19.30 -11.56 -7.56
N ALA A 159 19.81 -10.55 -6.85
CA ALA A 159 20.25 -9.33 -7.52
C ALA A 159 21.40 -9.71 -8.47
N PRO A 160 21.34 -9.38 -9.78
CA PRO A 160 22.45 -9.65 -10.68
C PRO A 160 23.74 -9.12 -10.05
N LYS A 161 24.76 -9.98 -9.95
CA LYS A 161 26.03 -9.63 -9.31
C LYS A 161 26.63 -8.42 -10.04
N GLY A 162 26.68 -7.26 -9.38
CA GLY A 162 27.13 -5.99 -9.98
C GLY A 162 26.02 -5.00 -10.35
N SER A 163 24.76 -5.26 -9.98
CA SER A 163 23.61 -4.37 -10.24
C SER A 163 23.64 -3.05 -9.47
N GLY A 164 24.46 -2.91 -8.43
CA GLY A 164 24.45 -1.72 -7.57
C GLY A 164 23.16 -1.54 -6.75
N ALA A 165 22.30 -2.56 -6.71
CA ALA A 165 21.09 -2.55 -5.90
C ALA A 165 21.47 -2.41 -4.41
N PRO A 166 20.89 -1.44 -3.68
CA PRO A 166 21.13 -1.31 -2.24
C PRO A 166 20.62 -2.55 -1.50
N PRO A 167 21.13 -2.81 -0.27
CA PRO A 167 20.56 -3.84 0.59
C PRO A 167 19.06 -3.57 0.79
N HIS A 168 18.26 -4.62 0.78
CA HIS A 168 16.84 -4.53 1.12
C HIS A 168 16.66 -3.86 2.50
N THR A 169 15.71 -2.94 2.61
CA THR A 169 15.45 -2.17 3.83
C THR A 169 13.98 -2.18 4.23
N LEU A 170 13.69 -1.85 5.50
CA LEU A 170 12.32 -1.59 5.97
C LEU A 170 11.57 -0.56 5.09
N THR A 171 12.30 0.42 4.52
CA THR A 171 11.73 1.37 3.56
C THR A 171 11.27 0.67 2.29
N ASP A 172 12.05 -0.28 1.75
CA ASP A 172 11.69 -1.04 0.56
C ASP A 172 10.50 -1.98 0.84
N SER A 173 10.54 -2.71 1.95
CA SER A 173 9.43 -3.56 2.41
C SER A 173 8.12 -2.78 2.59
N THR A 174 8.19 -1.60 3.20
CA THR A 174 6.99 -0.77 3.37
C THR A 174 6.55 -0.15 2.05
N ALA A 175 7.50 0.33 1.23
CA ALA A 175 7.20 0.92 -0.07
C ALA A 175 6.55 -0.09 -1.03
N THR A 176 6.90 -1.38 -0.95
CA THR A 176 6.30 -2.39 -1.82
C THR A 176 4.84 -2.63 -1.52
N VAL A 177 4.41 -2.67 -0.26
CA VAL A 177 3.00 -2.86 0.10
C VAL A 177 2.21 -1.57 -0.13
N VAL A 178 2.74 -0.41 0.27
CA VAL A 178 2.09 0.88 0.01
C VAL A 178 1.90 1.13 -1.48
N SER A 179 2.88 0.74 -2.32
CA SER A 179 2.72 0.78 -3.77
C SER A 179 1.56 -0.12 -4.21
N HIS A 180 1.61 -1.39 -3.83
CA HIS A 180 0.62 -2.40 -4.19
C HIS A 180 -0.79 -1.90 -3.89
N GLU A 181 -1.07 -1.58 -2.63
CA GLU A 181 -2.40 -1.17 -2.18
C GLU A 181 -2.86 0.14 -2.85
N LEU A 182 -1.97 1.12 -3.03
CA LEU A 182 -2.33 2.38 -3.69
C LEU A 182 -2.69 2.18 -5.17
N PHE A 183 -1.90 1.37 -5.89
CA PHE A 183 -2.16 1.08 -7.30
C PHE A 183 -3.48 0.33 -7.48
N GLU A 184 -3.73 -0.64 -6.62
CA GLU A 184 -4.99 -1.39 -6.61
C GLU A 184 -6.16 -0.49 -6.25
N THR A 185 -6.08 0.33 -5.20
CA THR A 185 -7.12 1.32 -4.87
C THR A 185 -7.37 2.29 -6.03
N ILE A 186 -6.34 2.76 -6.74
CA ILE A 186 -6.51 3.65 -7.91
C ILE A 186 -7.29 2.94 -9.02
N THR A 187 -7.00 1.67 -9.28
CA THR A 187 -7.61 0.94 -10.40
C THR A 187 -8.93 0.27 -10.06
N ASP A 188 -9.15 -0.02 -8.78
CA ASP A 188 -10.36 -0.61 -8.22
C ASP A 188 -10.66 -0.14 -6.78
N PRO A 189 -11.17 1.10 -6.61
CA PRO A 189 -11.37 1.67 -5.28
C PRO A 189 -12.47 0.99 -4.47
N ASN A 190 -13.35 0.19 -5.08
CA ASN A 190 -14.49 -0.44 -4.40
C ASN A 190 -14.43 -1.98 -4.45
N GLY A 191 -13.33 -2.58 -4.92
CA GLY A 191 -13.23 -4.01 -5.19
C GLY A 191 -14.29 -4.53 -6.20
N SER A 192 -14.67 -3.71 -7.17
CA SER A 192 -15.68 -4.03 -8.19
C SER A 192 -15.36 -3.50 -9.60
N ALA A 193 -14.15 -3.02 -9.82
CA ALA A 193 -13.67 -2.45 -11.07
C ALA A 193 -12.66 -3.37 -11.77
N TRP A 194 -11.36 -3.03 -11.80
CA TRP A 194 -10.41 -3.78 -12.60
C TRP A 194 -9.86 -5.00 -11.86
N PHE A 195 -10.13 -6.17 -12.44
CA PHE A 195 -9.46 -7.43 -12.12
C PHE A 195 -9.24 -8.21 -13.42
N ASN A 196 -8.26 -9.10 -13.44
CA ASN A 196 -8.08 -10.03 -14.55
C ASN A 196 -9.18 -11.12 -14.55
N ALA A 197 -9.19 -12.00 -15.55
CA ALA A 197 -10.20 -13.05 -15.65
C ALA A 197 -10.22 -14.07 -14.48
N PHE A 198 -9.22 -14.04 -13.59
CA PHE A 198 -9.09 -14.89 -12.41
C PHE A 198 -9.38 -14.14 -11.09
N GLY A 199 -9.72 -12.85 -11.15
CA GLY A 199 -10.03 -12.03 -9.98
C GLY A 199 -8.81 -11.39 -9.31
N PHE A 200 -7.66 -11.34 -9.98
CA PHE A 200 -6.46 -10.67 -9.46
C PHE A 200 -6.38 -9.21 -9.95
N GLU A 201 -6.01 -8.32 -9.04
CA GLU A 201 -5.76 -6.91 -9.31
C GLU A 201 -4.33 -6.70 -9.88
N ILE A 202 -3.95 -5.44 -10.12
CA ILE A 202 -2.70 -5.13 -10.86
C ILE A 202 -1.45 -5.41 -10.03
N GLY A 203 -1.54 -5.26 -8.70
CA GLY A 203 -0.48 -5.56 -7.77
C GLY A 203 -0.36 -7.07 -7.54
N ASP A 204 -1.48 -7.76 -7.37
CA ASP A 204 -1.56 -9.22 -7.23
C ASP A 204 -0.78 -9.97 -8.32
N LEU A 205 -0.95 -9.55 -9.58
CA LEU A 205 -0.34 -10.20 -10.74
C LEU A 205 1.20 -10.13 -10.72
N CYS A 206 1.76 -9.18 -10.00
CA CYS A 206 3.19 -8.96 -9.86
C CYS A 206 3.70 -9.22 -8.44
N ALA A 207 2.85 -9.79 -7.58
CA ALA A 207 3.19 -10.19 -6.23
C ALA A 207 4.46 -11.05 -6.20
N PHE A 208 5.26 -10.87 -5.15
CA PHE A 208 6.51 -11.61 -4.90
C PHE A 208 7.64 -11.41 -5.93
N HIS A 209 7.47 -10.49 -6.88
CA HIS A 209 8.56 -10.01 -7.73
C HIS A 209 9.11 -8.68 -7.20
N ARG A 210 10.42 -8.46 -7.34
CA ARG A 210 11.09 -7.22 -6.93
C ARG A 210 12.00 -6.72 -8.03
N ASN A 211 12.02 -5.42 -8.22
CA ASN A 211 12.91 -4.72 -9.12
C ASN A 211 13.45 -3.46 -8.44
N VAL A 212 14.65 -3.04 -8.86
CA VAL A 212 15.13 -1.70 -8.50
C VAL A 212 14.43 -0.69 -9.41
N ILE A 213 13.62 0.17 -8.82
CA ILE A 213 12.86 1.22 -9.52
C ILE A 213 13.40 2.58 -9.07
N ASN A 214 13.71 3.45 -10.05
CA ASN A 214 14.08 4.83 -9.76
C ASN A 214 12.82 5.70 -9.71
N LEU A 215 12.47 6.17 -8.52
CA LEU A 215 11.35 7.07 -8.27
C LEU A 215 11.93 8.44 -7.92
N ASN A 216 11.77 9.40 -8.85
CA ASN A 216 12.22 10.78 -8.68
C ASN A 216 13.70 10.90 -8.22
N GLY A 217 14.60 10.12 -8.82
CA GLY A 217 16.02 10.12 -8.47
C GLY A 217 16.40 9.24 -7.28
N THR A 218 15.45 8.62 -6.59
CA THR A 218 15.69 7.68 -5.48
C THR A 218 15.44 6.25 -5.94
N ASN A 219 16.38 5.34 -5.67
CA ASN A 219 16.18 3.91 -5.97
C ASN A 219 15.47 3.20 -4.82
N TYR A 220 14.42 2.45 -5.16
CA TYR A 220 13.68 1.57 -4.25
C TYR A 220 13.71 0.14 -4.81
N THR A 221 13.77 -0.87 -3.96
CA THR A 221 13.63 -2.28 -4.35
C THR A 221 12.21 -2.74 -4.04
N ILE A 222 11.29 -2.49 -4.96
CA ILE A 222 9.85 -2.75 -4.76
C ILE A 222 9.27 -3.61 -5.87
N GLN A 223 8.04 -4.04 -5.64
CA GLN A 223 7.24 -4.72 -6.64
C GLN A 223 6.98 -3.84 -7.89
N PRO A 224 7.11 -4.38 -9.11
CA PRO A 224 6.55 -3.78 -10.33
C PRO A 224 5.03 -3.93 -10.41
N GLU A 225 4.35 -3.15 -11.23
CA GLU A 225 2.89 -3.26 -11.41
C GLU A 225 2.51 -3.89 -12.75
N TRP A 226 1.40 -4.62 -12.80
CA TRP A 226 0.92 -5.21 -14.05
C TRP A 226 0.45 -4.13 -15.01
N SER A 227 0.86 -4.25 -16.27
CA SER A 227 0.44 -3.36 -17.36
C SER A 227 -0.07 -4.17 -18.54
N ASN A 228 -1.36 -4.07 -18.85
CA ASN A 228 -1.97 -4.67 -20.05
C ASN A 228 -1.34 -4.18 -21.36
N ARG A 229 -0.73 -2.98 -21.37
CA ARG A 229 -0.07 -2.41 -22.55
C ARG A 229 1.33 -2.99 -22.79
N ALA A 230 1.93 -3.61 -21.78
CA ALA A 230 3.26 -4.19 -21.89
C ALA A 230 3.28 -5.43 -22.79
N ASN A 231 4.50 -5.84 -23.18
CA ASN A 231 4.73 -7.03 -24.02
C ASN A 231 3.83 -7.09 -25.27
N ALA A 232 3.78 -5.99 -26.02
CA ALA A 232 2.93 -5.84 -27.22
C ALA A 232 1.44 -6.12 -26.98
N GLY A 233 0.93 -5.80 -25.78
CA GLY A 233 -0.47 -6.00 -25.40
C GLY A 233 -0.79 -7.35 -24.76
N ALA A 234 0.22 -8.21 -24.57
CA ALA A 234 0.05 -9.48 -23.85
C ALA A 234 0.04 -9.30 -22.31
N GLY A 235 0.49 -8.13 -21.83
CA GLY A 235 0.65 -7.84 -20.42
C GLY A 235 1.98 -8.31 -19.84
N ASP A 236 2.51 -7.53 -18.90
CA ASP A 236 3.73 -7.84 -18.14
C ASP A 236 3.83 -6.95 -16.89
N CYS A 237 4.69 -7.34 -15.96
CA CYS A 237 5.06 -6.55 -14.79
C CYS A 237 6.09 -5.49 -15.16
N VAL A 238 5.73 -4.21 -15.02
CA VAL A 238 6.57 -3.08 -15.45
C VAL A 238 6.94 -2.18 -14.28
N THR A 239 8.04 -1.45 -14.43
CA THR A 239 8.52 -0.46 -13.46
C THR A 239 8.27 0.99 -13.89
N HIS A 240 7.64 1.16 -15.06
CA HIS A 240 7.30 2.43 -15.71
C HIS A 240 6.39 2.15 -16.93
N THR A 241 5.74 3.21 -17.43
CA THR A 241 5.02 3.17 -18.73
C THR A 241 5.94 3.14 -19.94
#